data_AF-A0A8T3LJ93-F1
#
_entry.id   AF-A0A8T3LJ93-F1
#
_cell.length_a   1.000
_cell.length_b   1.000
_cell.length_c   1.000
_cell.angle_alpha   90.00
_cell.angle_beta   90.00
_cell.angle_gamma   90.00
#
_symmetry.space_group_name_H-M   'P 1'
#
loop_
_entity.id
_entity.type
_entity.pdbx_description
1 polymer ?
#
loop_
_entity_poly.entity_id
_entity_poly.type
_entity_poly.pdbx_seq_one_letter_code
_entity_poly.pdbx_strand_id
1 'polypeptide(L)' 'MNNAILNNDLIAVQAGNVIVYNYDGETREYISESTEYLAVGVGIPACSCLEAPGTHKDGYSICRSVDLISWEYV' A
#
# COMPACT_ATOMS: atom_id res chain seq x y z
N MET A 1 -14.64 5.01 14.02
CA MET A 1 -13.60 5.73 13.26
C MET A 1 -14.03 5.73 11.80
N ASN A 2 -13.88 6.84 11.10
CA ASN A 2 -14.25 6.91 9.67
C ASN A 2 -13.11 6.41 8.81
N ASN A 3 -13.43 5.84 7.64
CA ASN A 3 -12.43 5.51 6.64
C ASN A 3 -12.04 6.78 5.86
N ALA A 4 -10.78 6.89 5.47
CA ALA A 4 -10.35 7.92 4.54
C ALA A 4 -11.00 7.68 3.16
N ILE A 5 -11.36 8.76 2.47
CA ILE A 5 -11.73 8.72 1.05
C ILE A 5 -10.61 9.42 0.30
N LEU A 6 -10.01 8.75 -0.67
CA LEU A 6 -8.91 9.28 -1.46
C LEU A 6 -9.39 9.67 -2.87
N ASN A 7 -8.76 10.67 -3.48
CA ASN A 7 -8.91 10.96 -4.90
C ASN A 7 -7.99 10.04 -5.76
N ASN A 8 -7.97 10.28 -7.07
CA ASN A 8 -7.15 9.50 -8.01
C ASN A 8 -5.64 9.66 -7.79
N ASP A 9 -5.21 10.74 -7.11
CA ASP A 9 -3.81 10.99 -6.76
C ASP A 9 -3.44 10.40 -5.39
N LEU A 10 -4.34 9.58 -4.81
CA LEU A 10 -4.19 8.97 -3.48
C LEU A 10 -4.10 9.97 -2.33
N ILE A 11 -4.71 11.16 -2.50
CA ILE A 11 -4.80 12.23 -1.50
C ILE A 11 -6.17 12.17 -0.82
N ALA A 12 -6.20 12.23 0.52
CA ALA A 12 -7.43 12.19 1.27
C ALA A 12 -8.31 13.43 1.03
N VAL A 13 -9.52 13.22 0.52
CA VAL A 13 -10.60 14.22 0.44
C VAL A 13 -11.55 14.14 1.64
N GLN A 14 -11.50 13.03 2.38
CA GLN A 14 -12.12 12.88 3.70
C GLN A 14 -11.10 12.26 4.65
N ALA A 15 -10.95 12.85 5.84
CA ALA A 15 -10.05 12.33 6.86
C ALA A 15 -10.57 11.02 7.47
N GLY A 16 -9.64 10.11 7.77
CA GLY A 16 -9.98 8.81 8.34
C GLY A 16 -8.83 7.82 8.28
N ASN A 17 -9.11 6.57 8.64
CA ASN A 17 -8.14 5.48 8.56
C ASN A 17 -8.15 4.82 7.17
N VAL A 18 -7.00 4.34 6.73
CA VAL A 18 -6.82 3.51 5.54
C VAL A 18 -5.84 2.39 5.84
N ILE A 19 -6.06 1.21 5.27
CA ILE A 19 -5.09 0.12 5.31
C ILE A 19 -4.14 0.30 4.13
N VAL A 20 -2.84 0.23 4.40
CA VAL A 20 -1.80 0.25 3.37
C VAL A 20 -0.91 -0.98 3.50
N TYR A 21 -0.34 -1.40 2.38
CA TYR A 21 0.58 -2.51 2.27
C TYR A 21 1.96 -1.97 1.93
N ASN A 22 2.85 -2.03 2.91
CA ASN A 22 4.20 -1.48 2.84
C ASN A 22 5.13 -2.46 2.14
N TYR A 23 6.04 -1.92 1.32
CA TYR A 23 7.06 -2.68 0.63
C TYR A 23 8.42 -1.99 0.74
N ASP A 24 9.49 -2.75 0.55
CA ASP A 24 10.84 -2.21 0.53
C ASP A 24 11.07 -1.36 -0.72
N GLY A 25 11.65 -0.16 -0.56
CA GLY A 25 11.84 0.78 -1.68
C GLY A 25 12.87 0.32 -2.72
N GLU A 26 13.76 -0.60 -2.36
CA GLU A 26 14.82 -1.11 -3.24
C GLU A 26 14.46 -2.48 -3.83
N THR A 27 14.04 -3.42 -2.98
CA THR A 27 13.73 -4.79 -3.40
C THR A 27 12.29 -4.95 -3.90
N ARG A 28 11.40 -4.01 -3.56
CA ARG A 28 9.95 -4.05 -3.80
C ARG A 28 9.22 -5.13 -3.00
N GLU A 29 9.91 -5.83 -2.10
CA GLU A 29 9.36 -6.93 -1.32
C GLU A 29 8.31 -6.44 -0.32
N TYR A 30 7.19 -7.15 -0.20
CA TYR A 30 6.18 -6.89 0.81
C TYR A 30 6.74 -7.04 2.22
N ILE A 31 6.49 -6.05 3.08
CA ILE A 31 6.97 -6.03 4.47
C ILE A 31 5.81 -6.26 5.44
N SER A 32 4.77 -5.43 5.38
CA SER A 32 3.70 -5.42 6.38
C SER A 32 2.46 -4.66 5.95
N GLU A 33 1.36 -4.95 6.63
CA GLU A 33 0.13 -4.15 6.61
C GLU A 33 0.17 -3.14 7.78
N SER A 34 -0.25 -1.90 7.53
CA SER A 34 -0.51 -0.92 8.60
C SER A 34 -1.82 -0.17 8.38
N THR A 35 -2.43 0.30 9.48
CA THR A 35 -3.56 1.22 9.44
C THR A 35 -3.05 2.64 9.68
N GLU A 36 -3.17 3.49 8.67
CA GLU A 36 -2.73 4.88 8.70
C GLU A 36 -3.90 5.83 8.82
N TYR A 37 -3.80 6.82 9.69
CA TYR A 37 -4.76 7.93 9.73
C TYR A 37 -4.30 9.05 8.79
N LEU A 38 -5.15 9.43 7.84
CA LEU A 38 -4.90 10.52 6.92
C LEU A 38 -5.84 11.69 7.21
N ALA A 39 -5.26 12.88 7.39
CA ALA A 39 -6.01 14.13 7.38
C ALA A 39 -6.33 14.54 5.93
N VAL A 40 -7.34 15.41 5.73
CA VAL A 40 -7.64 15.94 4.39
C VAL A 40 -6.40 16.64 3.82
N GLY A 41 -6.06 16.32 2.57
CA GLY A 41 -4.88 16.81 1.87
C GLY A 41 -3.60 15.99 2.07
N VAL A 42 -3.64 14.91 2.87
CA VAL A 42 -2.50 14.00 3.09
C VAL A 42 -2.63 12.77 2.19
N GLY A 43 -1.53 12.35 1.56
CA GLY A 43 -1.46 11.11 0.78
C GLY A 43 -1.00 9.91 1.61
N ILE A 44 -1.11 8.70 1.04
CA ILE A 44 -0.57 7.49 1.68
C ILE A 44 0.97 7.56 1.84
N PRO A 45 1.56 6.79 2.77
CA PRO A 45 3.02 6.73 2.92
C PRO A 45 3.73 6.34 1.62
N ALA A 46 4.97 6.81 1.45
CA ALA A 46 5.84 6.32 0.39
C ALA A 46 6.09 4.81 0.57
N CYS A 47 6.35 4.12 -0.55
CA CYS A 47 6.57 2.67 -0.56
C CYS A 47 5.41 1.88 0.05
N SER A 48 4.18 2.33 -0.23
CA SER A 48 2.96 1.64 0.17
C SER A 48 1.93 1.65 -0.96
N CYS A 49 0.98 0.73 -0.94
CA CYS A 49 -0.15 0.70 -1.86
C CYS A 49 -1.43 0.27 -1.14
N LEU A 50 -2.58 0.46 -1.81
CA LEU A 50 -3.89 0.07 -1.27
C LEU A 50 -4.29 -1.37 -1.61
N GLU A 51 -3.54 -2.01 -2.50
CA GLU A 51 -3.82 -3.36 -2.96
C GLU A 51 -3.15 -4.37 -2.05
N ALA A 52 -3.92 -5.29 -1.48
CA ALA A 52 -3.37 -6.38 -0.68
C ALA A 52 -2.45 -7.27 -1.53
N PRO A 53 -1.34 -7.78 -0.97
CA PRO A 53 -0.52 -8.78 -1.63
C PRO A 53 -1.29 -10.10 -1.81
N GLY A 54 -0.76 -10.96 -2.67
CA GLY A 54 -1.23 -12.34 -2.78
C GLY A 54 -0.97 -13.15 -1.50
N THR A 55 -1.46 -14.38 -1.46
CA THR A 55 -1.17 -15.30 -0.35
C THR A 55 0.26 -15.81 -0.43
N HIS A 56 0.82 -16.21 0.71
CA HIS A 56 2.11 -16.89 0.77
C HIS A 56 2.19 -18.08 -0.20
N LYS A 57 3.36 -18.24 -0.83
CA LYS A 57 3.67 -19.32 -1.76
C LYS A 57 5.09 -19.81 -1.50
N ASP A 58 5.25 -21.09 -1.18
CA ASP A 58 6.54 -21.68 -0.83
C ASP A 58 7.59 -21.44 -1.93
N GLY A 59 8.74 -20.91 -1.52
CA GLY A 59 9.88 -20.66 -2.41
C GLY A 59 9.79 -19.37 -3.23
N TYR A 60 8.85 -18.47 -2.94
CA TYR A 60 8.70 -17.18 -3.61
C TYR A 60 8.64 -16.03 -2.60
N SER A 61 9.19 -14.88 -2.98
CA SER A 61 8.89 -13.59 -2.35
C SER A 61 7.75 -12.90 -3.09
N ILE A 62 6.97 -12.08 -2.39
CA ILE A 62 5.94 -11.22 -3.02
C ILE A 62 6.52 -9.82 -3.16
N CYS A 63 6.69 -9.34 -4.38
CA CYS A 63 7.24 -8.01 -4.66
C CYS A 63 6.23 -7.17 -5.46
N ARG A 64 6.28 -5.84 -5.35
CA ARG A 64 5.61 -4.98 -6.35
C ARG A 64 6.28 -5.17 -7.71
N SER A 65 5.52 -5.13 -8.79
CA SER A 65 6.04 -5.10 -10.17
C SER A 65 6.95 -3.89 -10.41
N VAL A 66 7.74 -3.91 -11.48
CA VAL A 66 8.76 -2.86 -11.74
C VAL A 66 8.10 -1.48 -11.92
N ASP A 67 6.90 -1.44 -12.47
CA ASP A 67 6.06 -0.24 -12.60
C ASP A 67 5.29 0.11 -11.32
N LEU A 68 5.39 -0.71 -10.27
CA LEU A 68 4.71 -0.58 -8.99
C LEU A 68 3.18 -0.63 -9.09
N ILE A 69 2.62 -1.23 -10.14
CA ILE A 69 1.15 -1.28 -10.38
C ILE A 69 0.51 -2.57 -9.88
N SER A 70 1.28 -3.66 -9.68
CA SER A 70 0.75 -4.95 -9.23
C SER A 70 1.70 -5.68 -8.28
N TRP A 71 1.26 -6.80 -7.70
CA TRP A 71 2.11 -7.74 -6.97
C TRP A 71 2.52 -8.92 -7.85
N GLU A 72 3.78 -9.35 -7.75
CA GLU A 72 4.37 -10.47 -8.47
C GLU A 72 5.06 -11.44 -7.49
N TYR A 73 5.08 -12.73 -7.86
CA TYR A 73 5.87 -13.74 -7.16
C TYR A 73 7.23 -13.87 -7.84
N VAL A 74 8.30 -13.55 -7.12
CA VAL A 74 9.70 -13.61 -7.58
C VAL A 74 10.43 -14.78 -6.96
#